data_AF-A0AA85JM36-F1
#
_entry.id   AF-A0AA85JM36-F1
#
_cell.length_a   1.000
_cell.length_b   1.000
_cell.length_c   1.000
_cell.angle_alpha   90.00
_cell.angle_beta   90.00
_cell.angle_gamma   90.00
#
_symmetry.space_group_name_H-M   'P 1'
#
loop_
_entity.id
_entity.type
_entity.pdbx_description
1 polymer ?
#
loop_
_entity_poly.entity_id
_entity_poly.type
_entity_poly.pdbx_seq_one_letter_code
_entity_poly.pdbx_strand_id
1 'polypeptide(L)'
;MKSFGSPPAAVINVTAAVMVLMAPDGKVPKDRSWMAAKAGIMGRIDLFLDNLINYDKENIHENCLKTVQDYLRDPEFDPEFIRNKSTAAAGLYSWVINIVQFYKIYCDVKPKRDALDAANEELRQATEKLETIQKKIKDLEEKLKKLTDEFEIATMEKQKCQDEAELTYKTIELANRLVGGLASENVRWAQQVNCLKNKLSLYRYRSELLDQHWIPFLKSVNPSIPITPDLDPLDMLVDNAVVATWNNEGLPSDRMSIENATILANAERLKWIKTRYGIDLKVIRLGQKGYLDHIERAITAGDTVLLENIEESVDPVLDPLLGRRTIKKGRAIRLGDKEVEYSPDFD
;
A
#
# COMPACT_ATOMS: atom_id res chain seq x y z
N MET A 1 85.41 57.60 27.50
CA MET A 1 85.40 56.80 28.75
C MET A 1 86.69 56.04 29.03
N LYS A 2 87.45 55.54 28.03
CA LYS A 2 88.70 54.78 28.27
C LYS A 2 89.88 55.60 28.84
N SER A 3 89.80 56.93 28.78
CA SER A 3 90.83 57.89 29.23
C SER A 3 90.78 58.23 30.72
N PHE A 4 89.79 57.76 31.49
CA PHE A 4 89.74 57.99 32.93
C PHE A 4 90.80 57.15 33.67
N GLY A 5 91.63 57.83 34.49
CA GLY A 5 92.57 57.19 35.43
C GLY A 5 91.86 56.64 36.67
N SER A 6 90.97 57.43 37.27
CA SER A 6 90.03 57.01 38.33
C SER A 6 88.65 57.64 38.07
N PRO A 7 87.67 56.88 37.56
CA PRO A 7 86.36 57.43 37.22
C PRO A 7 85.46 57.64 38.45
N PRO A 8 84.41 58.47 38.35
CA PRO A 8 83.40 58.64 39.40
C PRO A 8 82.66 57.34 39.72
N ALA A 9 82.24 57.15 40.98
CA ALA A 9 81.53 55.96 41.44
C ALA A 9 80.30 55.61 40.58
N ALA A 10 79.51 56.62 40.16
CA ALA A 10 78.37 56.43 39.26
C ALA A 10 78.75 55.80 37.90
N VAL A 11 79.90 56.15 37.33
CA VAL A 11 80.38 55.56 36.05
C VAL A 11 80.88 54.13 36.26
N ILE A 12 81.46 53.84 37.43
CA ILE A 12 81.85 52.48 37.83
C ILE A 12 80.61 51.60 37.98
N ASN A 13 79.55 52.09 38.63
CA ASN A 13 78.30 51.35 38.81
C ASN A 13 77.61 51.03 37.47
N VAL A 14 77.59 51.97 36.52
CA VAL A 14 76.99 51.73 35.19
C VAL A 14 77.79 50.68 34.41
N THR A 15 79.12 50.77 34.45
CA THR A 15 79.97 49.81 33.75
C THR A 15 79.98 48.43 34.40
N ALA A 16 79.84 48.36 35.73
CA ALA A 16 79.58 47.14 36.46
C ALA A 16 78.21 46.53 36.08
N ALA A 17 77.14 47.33 35.97
CA ALA A 17 75.82 46.84 35.57
C ALA A 17 75.82 46.24 34.16
N VAL A 18 76.51 46.89 33.20
CA VAL A 18 76.71 46.33 31.84
C VAL A 18 77.53 45.03 31.90
N MET A 19 78.57 44.97 32.74
CA MET A 19 79.39 43.77 32.92
C MET A 19 78.61 42.59 33.50
N VAL A 20 77.67 42.87 34.40
CA VAL A 20 76.80 41.86 35.00
C VAL A 20 75.79 41.33 33.98
N LEU A 21 75.21 42.19 33.13
CA LEU A 21 74.31 41.75 32.05
C LEU A 21 75.04 40.94 30.97
N MET A 22 76.27 41.28 30.64
CA MET A 22 77.06 40.59 29.61
C MET A 22 77.83 39.36 30.12
N ALA A 23 77.64 38.98 31.39
CA ALA A 23 78.34 37.84 31.96
C ALA A 23 77.81 36.51 31.36
N PRO A 24 78.68 35.64 30.83
CA PRO A 24 78.26 34.35 30.28
C PRO A 24 77.65 33.47 31.38
N ASP A 25 76.54 32.80 31.05
CA ASP A 25 75.82 31.83 31.91
C ASP A 25 75.39 32.37 33.29
N GLY A 26 75.16 33.68 33.41
CA GLY A 26 74.73 34.28 34.67
C GLY A 26 75.79 34.25 35.78
N LYS A 27 77.06 33.96 35.45
CA LYS A 27 78.18 33.97 36.39
C LYS A 27 78.60 35.41 36.66
N VAL A 28 77.91 36.04 37.60
CA VAL A 28 78.20 37.41 38.03
C VAL A 28 79.68 37.54 38.41
N PRO A 29 80.47 38.37 37.72
CA PRO A 29 81.90 38.52 38.02
C PRO A 29 82.11 38.99 39.46
N LYS A 30 83.04 38.33 40.17
CA LYS A 30 83.44 38.70 41.53
C LYS A 30 84.17 40.05 41.56
N ASP A 31 84.97 40.33 40.53
CA ASP A 31 85.67 41.60 40.37
C ASP A 31 84.88 42.54 39.44
N ARG A 32 84.18 43.51 40.05
CA ARG A 32 83.38 44.54 39.35
C ARG A 32 84.10 45.90 39.28
N SER A 33 85.43 45.88 39.39
CA SER A 33 86.25 47.09 39.41
C SER A 33 86.35 47.71 38.01
N TRP A 34 86.60 49.03 37.95
CA TRP A 34 86.82 49.75 36.69
C TRP A 34 87.91 49.11 35.82
N MET A 35 88.98 48.57 36.42
CA MET A 35 90.06 47.92 35.68
C MET A 35 89.61 46.62 35.01
N ALA A 36 88.77 45.82 35.67
CA ALA A 36 88.19 44.61 35.10
C ALA A 36 87.20 44.93 33.97
N ALA A 37 86.33 45.94 34.14
CA ALA A 37 85.42 46.39 33.09
C ALA A 37 86.17 46.98 31.87
N LYS A 38 87.25 47.73 32.12
CA LYS A 38 88.08 48.34 31.07
C LYS A 38 88.87 47.30 30.26
N ALA A 39 89.42 46.28 30.93
CA ALA A 39 90.20 45.22 30.29
C ALA A 39 89.31 44.19 29.57
N GLY A 40 88.20 43.78 30.17
CA GLY A 40 87.32 42.75 29.61
C GLY A 40 86.36 43.27 28.55
N ILE A 41 85.64 44.35 28.85
CA ILE A 41 84.50 44.81 28.03
C ILE A 41 84.91 45.94 27.09
N MET A 42 85.64 46.93 27.60
CA MET A 42 86.08 48.09 26.79
C MET A 42 87.45 47.88 26.13
N GLY A 43 87.99 46.66 26.17
CA GLY A 43 89.25 46.25 25.56
C GLY A 43 89.17 46.29 24.03
N ARG A 44 88.14 45.65 23.45
CA ARG A 44 87.82 45.63 22.01
C ARG A 44 86.47 46.29 21.75
N ILE A 45 86.50 47.51 21.20
CA ILE A 45 85.31 48.37 21.07
C ILE A 45 84.30 47.79 20.06
N ASP A 46 84.77 47.26 18.93
CA ASP A 46 83.90 46.75 17.87
C ASP A 46 83.11 45.51 18.33
N LEU A 47 83.79 44.59 19.02
CA LEU A 47 83.17 43.39 19.60
C LEU A 47 82.18 43.74 20.72
N PHE A 48 82.51 44.75 21.53
CA PHE A 48 81.61 45.23 22.58
C PHE A 48 80.32 45.82 22.00
N LEU A 49 80.43 46.64 20.96
CA LEU A 49 79.27 47.23 20.30
C LEU A 49 78.40 46.15 19.65
N ASP A 50 79.00 45.18 18.97
CA ASP A 50 78.28 44.06 18.37
C ASP A 50 77.52 43.23 19.43
N ASN A 51 78.16 42.95 20.56
CA ASN A 51 77.54 42.27 21.68
C ASN A 51 76.39 43.06 22.33
N LEU A 52 76.42 44.41 22.30
CA LEU A 52 75.31 45.23 22.79
C LEU A 52 74.12 45.23 21.83
N ILE A 53 74.38 45.17 20.53
CA ILE A 53 73.36 45.17 19.47
C ILE A 53 72.67 43.80 19.40
N ASN A 54 73.46 42.72 19.42
CA ASN A 54 72.99 41.35 19.28
C ASN A 54 72.71 40.68 20.63
N TYR A 55 72.58 41.46 21.70
CA TYR A 55 72.32 40.92 23.04
C TYR A 55 70.98 40.17 23.09
N ASP A 56 71.00 38.97 23.67
CA ASP A 56 69.80 38.18 23.91
C ASP A 56 68.95 38.79 25.05
N LYS A 57 68.10 39.72 24.64
CA LYS A 57 67.13 40.42 25.50
C LYS A 57 65.98 39.53 25.99
N GLU A 58 65.84 38.31 25.45
CA GLU A 58 64.76 37.37 25.78
C GLU A 58 65.17 36.35 26.85
N ASN A 59 66.47 36.11 27.02
CA ASN A 59 67.02 35.15 27.96
C ASN A 59 68.03 35.77 28.94
N ILE A 60 67.54 36.53 29.92
CA ILE A 60 68.37 37.10 30.98
C ILE A 60 68.31 36.22 32.23
N HIS A 61 69.47 35.85 32.78
CA HIS A 61 69.54 35.08 34.03
C HIS A 61 69.07 35.91 35.23
N GLU A 62 68.27 35.30 36.11
CA GLU A 62 67.70 35.95 37.31
C GLU A 62 68.78 36.55 38.23
N ASN A 63 69.94 35.89 38.35
CA ASN A 63 71.08 36.38 39.13
C ASN A 63 71.63 37.72 38.62
N CYS A 64 71.67 37.90 37.30
CA CYS A 64 72.10 39.16 36.68
C CYS A 64 71.06 40.26 36.89
N LEU A 65 69.76 39.93 36.75
CA LEU A 65 68.67 40.88 36.99
C LEU A 65 68.64 41.38 38.43
N LYS A 66 68.77 40.48 39.41
CA LYS A 66 68.77 40.84 40.83
C LYS A 66 69.91 41.77 41.17
N THR A 67 71.12 41.45 40.68
CA THR A 67 72.32 42.27 40.88
C THR A 67 72.19 43.64 40.21
N VAL A 68 71.63 43.72 39.00
CA VAL A 68 71.39 45.00 38.30
C VAL A 68 70.28 45.81 38.96
N GLN A 69 69.27 45.15 39.51
CA GLN A 69 68.19 45.79 40.26
C GLN A 69 68.68 46.42 41.56
N ASP A 70 69.68 45.82 42.23
CA ASP A 70 70.31 46.41 43.41
C ASP A 70 71.06 47.71 43.06
N TYR A 71 71.71 47.79 41.89
CA TYR A 71 72.29 49.05 41.38
C TYR A 71 71.23 50.09 41.00
N LEU A 72 70.09 49.67 40.45
CA LEU A 72 68.97 50.56 40.09
C LEU A 72 68.19 51.10 41.29
N ARG A 73 68.37 50.52 42.49
CA ARG A 73 67.74 51.00 43.74
C ARG A 73 68.57 52.08 44.44
N ASP A 74 69.82 52.28 44.02
CA ASP A 74 70.73 53.28 44.59
C ASP A 74 70.34 54.70 44.12
N PRO A 75 70.05 55.65 45.03
CA PRO A 75 69.75 57.03 44.68
C PRO A 75 70.87 57.77 43.92
N GLU A 76 72.13 57.28 43.99
CA GLU A 76 73.25 57.83 43.20
C GLU A 76 73.22 57.38 41.72
N PHE A 77 72.34 56.45 41.37
CA PHE A 77 72.20 55.86 40.03
C PHE A 77 71.11 56.58 39.20
N ASP A 78 71.17 57.91 39.17
CA ASP A 78 70.21 58.77 38.48
C ASP A 78 70.64 59.11 37.02
N PRO A 79 69.72 59.12 36.03
CA PRO A 79 70.06 59.38 34.63
C PRO A 79 70.66 60.77 34.40
N GLU A 80 70.17 61.80 35.09
CA GLU A 80 70.65 63.17 34.92
C GLU A 80 72.02 63.36 35.57
N PHE A 81 72.23 62.74 36.73
CA PHE A 81 73.53 62.71 37.40
C PHE A 81 74.60 62.01 36.54
N ILE A 82 74.28 60.84 35.97
CA ILE A 82 75.21 60.10 35.10
C ILE A 82 75.49 60.87 33.81
N ARG A 83 74.48 61.51 33.19
CA ARG A 83 74.65 62.35 32.00
C ARG A 83 75.59 63.53 32.24
N ASN A 84 75.46 64.20 33.39
CA ASN A 84 76.32 65.32 33.76
C ASN A 84 77.79 64.89 34.00
N LYS A 85 78.03 63.62 34.36
CA LYS A 85 79.40 63.08 34.56
C LYS A 85 79.99 62.47 33.30
N SER A 86 79.19 61.83 32.44
CA SER A 86 79.65 61.23 31.17
C SER A 86 78.47 60.91 30.24
N THR A 87 78.41 61.58 29.08
CA THR A 87 77.40 61.32 28.03
C THR A 87 77.43 59.87 27.55
N ALA A 88 78.63 59.28 27.42
CA ALA A 88 78.77 57.90 26.97
C ALA A 88 78.35 56.89 28.07
N ALA A 89 78.46 57.24 29.36
CA ALA A 89 77.93 56.42 30.45
C ALA A 89 76.40 56.48 30.48
N ALA A 90 75.81 57.63 30.17
CA ALA A 90 74.35 57.77 30.06
C ALA A 90 73.74 56.89 28.96
N GLY A 91 74.44 56.72 27.82
CA GLY A 91 74.03 55.79 26.77
C GLY A 91 74.00 54.32 27.24
N LEU A 92 75.04 53.90 27.97
CA LEU A 92 75.10 52.55 28.57
C LEU A 92 74.05 52.36 29.67
N TYR A 93 73.82 53.37 30.50
CA TYR A 93 72.75 53.38 31.49
C TYR A 93 71.37 53.18 30.85
N SER A 94 71.08 53.93 29.78
CA SER A 94 69.84 53.80 29.01
C SER A 94 69.68 52.40 28.42
N TRP A 95 70.76 51.82 27.87
CA TRP A 95 70.76 50.43 27.39
C TRP A 95 70.42 49.43 28.50
N VAL A 96 71.06 49.51 29.68
CA VAL A 96 70.78 48.63 30.82
C VAL A 96 69.31 48.71 31.24
N ILE A 97 68.75 49.91 31.37
CA ILE A 97 67.35 50.09 31.76
C ILE A 97 66.39 49.55 30.71
N ASN A 98 66.61 49.86 29.44
CA ASN A 98 65.74 49.40 28.37
C ASN A 98 65.74 47.87 28.24
N ILE A 99 66.89 47.22 28.44
CA ILE A 99 66.99 45.75 28.45
C ILE A 99 66.24 45.15 29.63
N VAL A 100 66.41 45.70 30.84
CA VAL A 100 65.68 45.22 32.04
C VAL A 100 64.17 45.44 31.90
N GLN A 101 63.75 46.59 31.37
CA GLN A 101 62.34 46.90 31.15
C GLN A 101 61.73 46.02 30.05
N PHE A 102 62.45 45.81 28.94
CA PHE A 102 62.04 44.91 27.87
C PHE A 102 61.85 43.49 28.40
N TYR A 103 62.80 42.95 29.16
CA TYR A 103 62.71 41.59 29.70
C TYR A 103 61.51 41.41 30.63
N LYS A 104 61.21 42.40 31.49
CA LYS A 104 60.01 42.36 32.34
C LYS A 104 58.72 42.30 31.51
N ILE A 105 58.60 43.18 30.50
CA ILE A 105 57.44 43.19 29.60
C ILE A 105 57.37 41.89 28.80
N TYR A 106 58.51 41.37 28.33
CA TYR A 106 58.59 40.11 27.61
C TYR A 106 58.10 38.93 28.46
N CYS A 107 58.48 38.87 29.74
CA CYS A 107 57.98 37.85 30.68
C CYS A 107 56.46 37.92 30.86
N ASP A 108 55.86 39.12 30.84
CA ASP A 108 54.42 39.29 30.94
C ASP A 108 53.66 39.02 29.62
N VAL A 109 54.30 39.32 28.47
CA VAL A 109 53.69 39.24 27.14
C VAL A 109 53.84 37.85 26.52
N LYS A 110 54.95 37.15 26.75
CA LYS A 110 55.19 35.79 26.24
C LYS A 110 54.08 34.80 26.60
N PRO A 111 53.69 34.61 27.88
CA PRO A 111 52.61 33.69 28.22
C PRO A 111 51.28 34.10 27.59
N LYS A 112 51.04 35.41 27.37
CA LYS A 112 49.82 35.89 26.71
C LYS A 112 49.84 35.58 25.21
N ARG A 113 50.99 35.69 24.55
CA ARG A 113 51.17 35.29 23.14
C ARG A 113 51.01 33.79 22.98
N ASP A 114 51.69 33.01 23.82
CA ASP A 114 51.60 31.55 23.79
C ASP A 114 50.15 31.08 24.06
N ALA A 115 49.45 31.71 25.00
CA ALA A 115 48.03 31.44 25.26
C ALA A 115 47.11 31.86 24.11
N LEU A 116 47.40 32.99 23.45
CA LEU A 116 46.66 33.45 22.27
C LEU A 116 46.84 32.47 21.10
N ASP A 117 48.07 32.04 20.85
CA ASP A 117 48.37 31.08 19.78
C ASP A 117 47.72 29.72 20.06
N ALA A 118 47.75 29.25 21.31
CA ALA A 118 47.04 28.03 21.72
C ALA A 118 45.52 28.14 21.53
N ALA A 119 44.91 29.27 21.94
CA ALA A 119 43.47 29.49 21.77
C ALA A 119 43.07 29.62 20.29
N ASN A 120 43.91 30.25 19.46
CA ASN A 120 43.69 30.35 18.02
C ASN A 120 43.79 28.98 17.33
N GLU A 121 44.73 28.13 17.76
CA GLU A 121 44.84 26.76 17.26
C GLU A 121 43.61 25.92 17.64
N GLU A 122 43.16 26.01 18.89
CA GLU A 122 41.94 25.34 19.35
C GLU A 122 40.71 25.82 18.58
N LEU A 123 40.57 27.13 18.39
CA LEU A 123 39.51 27.73 17.58
C LEU A 123 39.55 27.20 16.14
N ARG A 124 40.74 27.15 15.51
CA ARG A 124 40.88 26.63 14.15
C ARG A 124 40.40 25.18 14.07
N GLN A 125 40.86 24.31 14.97
CA GLN A 125 40.44 22.91 14.99
C GLN A 125 38.93 22.76 15.24
N ALA A 126 38.34 23.58 16.12
CA ALA A 126 36.91 23.56 16.39
C ALA A 126 36.10 24.01 15.16
N THR A 127 36.53 25.08 14.47
CA THR A 127 35.86 25.57 13.25
C THR A 127 35.94 24.58 12.09
N GLU A 128 37.08 23.91 11.89
CA GLU A 128 37.23 22.87 10.86
C GLU A 128 36.33 21.66 11.12
N LYS A 129 36.25 21.22 12.39
CA LYS A 129 35.32 20.17 12.82
C LYS A 129 33.86 20.58 12.60
N LEU A 130 33.51 21.82 12.96
CA LEU A 130 32.17 22.38 12.77
C LEU A 130 31.81 22.38 11.28
N GLU A 131 32.68 22.87 10.41
CA GLU A 131 32.44 22.92 8.97
C GLU A 131 32.26 21.50 8.39
N THR A 132 33.07 20.55 8.84
CA THR A 132 32.94 19.13 8.43
C THR A 132 31.60 18.54 8.87
N ILE A 133 31.15 18.83 10.09
CA ILE A 133 29.85 18.35 10.61
C ILE A 133 28.71 19.02 9.86
N GLN A 134 28.78 20.34 9.61
CA GLN A 134 27.76 21.07 8.84
C GLN A 134 27.62 20.53 7.41
N LYS A 135 28.74 20.23 6.74
CA LYS A 135 28.71 19.56 5.42
C LYS A 135 28.01 18.20 5.48
N LYS A 136 28.35 17.38 6.47
CA LYS A 136 27.69 16.08 6.67
C LYS A 136 26.18 16.20 6.94
N ILE A 137 25.77 17.19 7.74
CA ILE A 137 24.35 17.46 8.01
C ILE A 137 23.64 17.80 6.70
N LYS A 138 24.20 18.72 5.91
CA LYS A 138 23.61 19.10 4.62
C LYS A 138 23.50 17.90 3.67
N ASP A 139 24.54 17.09 3.55
CA ASP A 139 24.51 15.88 2.72
C ASP A 139 23.45 14.87 3.19
N LEU A 140 23.25 14.74 4.51
CA LEU A 140 22.24 13.84 5.08
C LEU A 140 20.82 14.39 4.88
N GLU A 141 20.62 15.69 5.02
CA GLU A 141 19.34 16.35 4.74
C GLU A 141 18.94 16.20 3.26
N GLU A 142 19.87 16.38 2.33
CA GLU A 142 19.64 16.18 0.89
C GLU A 142 19.27 14.71 0.59
N LYS A 143 19.97 13.75 1.19
CA LYS A 143 19.65 12.31 1.04
C LYS A 143 18.29 11.96 1.65
N LEU A 144 17.98 12.48 2.82
CA LEU A 144 16.71 12.24 3.50
C LEU A 144 15.56 12.80 2.68
N LYS A 145 15.72 14.02 2.15
CA LYS A 145 14.73 14.63 1.25
C LYS A 145 14.49 13.76 0.03
N LYS A 146 15.54 13.35 -0.67
CA LYS A 146 15.43 12.48 -1.84
C LYS A 146 14.72 11.17 -1.51
N LEU A 147 15.08 10.54 -0.39
CA LEU A 147 14.45 9.28 0.02
C LEU A 147 12.99 9.46 0.42
N THR A 148 12.63 10.61 1.00
CA THR A 148 11.24 10.95 1.35
C THR A 148 10.42 11.16 0.09
N ASP A 149 10.94 11.91 -0.89
CA ASP A 149 10.28 12.13 -2.18
C ASP A 149 10.07 10.78 -2.92
N GLU A 150 11.10 9.92 -2.97
CA GLU A 150 11.01 8.57 -3.57
C GLU A 150 9.99 7.69 -2.82
N PHE A 151 9.95 7.77 -1.49
CA PHE A 151 9.00 7.02 -0.67
C PHE A 151 7.55 7.48 -0.90
N GLU A 152 7.31 8.79 -0.99
CA GLU A 152 5.98 9.35 -1.28
C GLU A 152 5.49 8.92 -2.67
N ILE A 153 6.35 9.00 -3.69
CA ILE A 153 6.03 8.54 -5.05
C ILE A 153 5.70 7.05 -5.05
N ALA A 154 6.56 6.21 -4.46
CA ALA A 154 6.34 4.77 -4.40
C ALA A 154 5.07 4.39 -3.62
N THR A 155 4.74 5.15 -2.57
CA THR A 155 3.52 4.94 -1.78
C THR A 155 2.27 5.32 -2.59
N MET A 156 2.32 6.43 -3.33
CA MET A 156 1.25 6.84 -4.22
C MET A 156 1.02 5.83 -5.35
N GLU A 157 2.09 5.34 -5.99
CA GLU A 157 2.00 4.32 -7.04
C GLU A 157 1.44 3.00 -6.49
N LYS A 158 1.90 2.57 -5.31
CA LYS A 158 1.36 1.40 -4.62
C LYS A 158 -0.15 1.56 -4.36
N GLN A 159 -0.58 2.71 -3.83
CA GLN A 159 -1.98 2.96 -3.54
C GLN A 159 -2.81 2.94 -4.84
N LYS A 160 -2.33 3.58 -5.90
CA LYS A 160 -2.99 3.56 -7.20
C LYS A 160 -3.16 2.13 -7.73
N CYS A 161 -2.12 1.30 -7.67
CA CYS A 161 -2.23 -0.10 -8.07
C CYS A 161 -3.21 -0.89 -7.20
N GLN A 162 -3.27 -0.61 -5.89
CA GLN A 162 -4.23 -1.23 -4.98
C GLN A 162 -5.67 -0.82 -5.34
N ASP A 163 -5.91 0.46 -5.61
CA ASP A 163 -7.23 0.97 -6.01
C ASP A 163 -7.68 0.36 -7.34
N GLU A 164 -6.78 0.27 -8.33
CA GLU A 164 -7.05 -0.39 -9.62
C GLU A 164 -7.36 -1.89 -9.46
N ALA A 165 -6.63 -2.58 -8.59
CA ALA A 165 -6.89 -3.97 -8.26
C ALA A 165 -8.24 -4.15 -7.57
N GLU A 166 -8.61 -3.27 -6.64
CA GLU A 166 -9.90 -3.31 -5.96
C GLU A 166 -11.07 -3.06 -6.92
N LEU A 167 -10.94 -2.09 -7.83
CA LEU A 167 -11.93 -1.83 -8.88
C LEU A 167 -12.11 -3.04 -9.81
N THR A 168 -11.01 -3.67 -10.19
CA THR A 168 -11.04 -4.89 -11.01
C THR A 168 -11.71 -6.04 -10.26
N TYR A 169 -11.41 -6.19 -8.97
CA TYR A 169 -12.03 -7.21 -8.12
C TYR A 169 -13.56 -7.01 -8.02
N LYS A 170 -14.02 -5.78 -7.76
CA LYS A 170 -15.45 -5.44 -7.75
C LYS A 170 -16.13 -5.72 -9.09
N THR A 171 -15.44 -5.45 -10.19
CA THR A 171 -15.95 -5.73 -11.55
C THR A 171 -16.08 -7.23 -11.79
N ILE A 172 -15.08 -8.02 -11.38
CA ILE A 172 -15.11 -9.49 -11.46
C ILE A 172 -16.24 -10.05 -10.60
N GLU A 173 -16.42 -9.54 -9.38
CA GLU A 173 -17.51 -9.97 -8.49
C GLU A 173 -18.88 -9.72 -9.13
N LEU A 174 -19.09 -8.53 -9.69
CA LEU A 174 -20.32 -8.20 -10.41
C LEU A 174 -20.53 -9.10 -11.64
N ALA A 175 -19.48 -9.31 -12.44
CA ALA A 175 -19.52 -10.19 -13.60
C ALA A 175 -19.87 -11.63 -13.21
N ASN A 176 -19.24 -12.18 -12.16
CA ASN A 176 -19.54 -13.51 -11.66
C ASN A 176 -20.98 -13.63 -11.16
N ARG A 177 -21.50 -12.59 -10.48
CA ARG A 177 -22.90 -12.55 -10.05
C ARG A 177 -23.87 -12.54 -11.23
N LEU A 178 -23.56 -11.77 -12.28
CA LEU A 178 -24.36 -11.73 -13.51
C LEU A 178 -24.30 -13.06 -14.26
N VAL A 179 -23.12 -13.66 -14.40
CA VAL A 179 -22.93 -14.98 -15.02
C VAL A 179 -23.71 -16.04 -14.25
N GLY A 180 -23.65 -16.03 -12.91
CA GLY A 180 -24.43 -16.93 -12.06
C GLY A 180 -25.94 -16.75 -12.22
N GLY A 181 -26.43 -15.50 -12.25
CA GLY A 181 -27.85 -15.20 -12.46
C GLY A 181 -28.35 -15.53 -13.87
N LEU A 182 -27.51 -15.35 -14.89
CA LEU A 182 -27.82 -15.65 -16.29
C LEU A 182 -27.63 -17.13 -16.62
N ALA A 183 -26.90 -17.90 -15.81
CA ALA A 183 -26.67 -19.33 -16.06
C ALA A 183 -27.98 -20.12 -16.06
N SER A 184 -28.85 -19.88 -15.07
CA SER A 184 -30.19 -20.51 -15.03
C SER A 184 -31.08 -20.03 -16.17
N GLU A 185 -30.96 -18.76 -16.56
CA GLU A 185 -31.74 -18.18 -17.65
C GLU A 185 -31.32 -18.75 -19.01
N ASN A 186 -30.02 -18.98 -19.23
CA ASN A 186 -29.51 -19.65 -20.43
C ASN A 186 -30.06 -21.08 -20.56
N VAL A 187 -30.09 -21.84 -19.46
CA VAL A 187 -30.72 -23.17 -19.44
C VAL A 187 -32.21 -23.07 -19.75
N ARG A 188 -32.91 -22.10 -19.16
CA ARG A 188 -34.35 -21.86 -19.41
C ARG A 188 -34.64 -21.54 -20.87
N TRP A 189 -33.89 -20.62 -21.47
CA TRP A 189 -34.07 -20.26 -22.89
C TRP A 189 -33.74 -21.43 -23.82
N ALA A 190 -32.68 -22.19 -23.53
CA ALA A 190 -32.36 -23.40 -24.30
C ALA A 190 -33.52 -24.41 -24.28
N GLN A 191 -34.13 -24.64 -23.11
CA GLN A 191 -35.31 -25.49 -22.97
C GLN A 191 -36.52 -24.94 -23.73
N GLN A 192 -36.79 -23.63 -23.64
CA GLN A 192 -37.90 -23.00 -24.35
C GLN A 192 -37.75 -23.10 -25.87
N VAL A 193 -36.55 -22.85 -26.39
CA VAL A 193 -36.26 -23.02 -27.83
C VAL A 193 -36.48 -24.46 -28.27
N ASN A 194 -36.07 -25.44 -27.47
CA ASN A 194 -36.28 -26.84 -27.79
C ASN A 194 -37.78 -27.21 -27.80
N CYS A 195 -38.54 -26.72 -26.81
CA CYS A 195 -39.99 -26.91 -26.78
C CYS A 195 -40.69 -26.30 -28.00
N LEU A 196 -40.31 -25.09 -28.40
CA LEU A 196 -40.87 -24.43 -29.58
C LEU A 196 -40.54 -25.20 -30.88
N LYS A 197 -39.31 -25.70 -31.02
CA LYS A 197 -38.93 -26.56 -32.15
C LYS A 197 -39.79 -27.83 -32.21
N ASN A 198 -40.02 -28.49 -31.07
CA ASN A 198 -40.85 -29.69 -31.01
C ASN A 198 -42.31 -29.37 -31.35
N LYS A 199 -42.88 -28.28 -30.82
CA LYS A 199 -44.23 -27.84 -31.18
C LYS A 199 -44.34 -27.58 -32.69
N LEU A 200 -43.38 -26.88 -33.28
CA LEU A 200 -43.36 -26.62 -34.72
C LEU A 200 -43.28 -27.90 -35.57
N SER A 201 -42.59 -28.94 -35.09
CA SER A 201 -42.52 -30.23 -35.79
C SER A 201 -43.87 -30.97 -35.82
N LEU A 202 -44.66 -30.91 -34.74
CA LEU A 202 -46.00 -31.49 -34.71
C LEU A 202 -46.97 -30.77 -35.67
N TYR A 203 -46.83 -29.44 -35.79
CA TYR A 203 -47.58 -28.66 -36.78
C TYR A 203 -47.32 -29.11 -38.21
N ARG A 204 -46.04 -29.26 -38.57
CA ARG A 204 -45.67 -29.68 -39.92
C ARG A 204 -46.23 -31.06 -40.25
N TYR A 205 -46.24 -31.99 -39.30
CA TYR A 205 -46.81 -33.32 -39.50
C TYR A 205 -48.32 -33.29 -39.83
N ARG A 206 -49.11 -32.48 -39.12
CA ARG A 206 -50.56 -32.37 -39.36
C ARG A 206 -50.88 -31.74 -40.72
N SER A 207 -50.18 -30.67 -41.09
CA SER A 207 -50.34 -30.04 -42.42
C SER A 207 -49.89 -30.96 -43.54
N GLU A 208 -48.76 -31.65 -43.39
CA GLU A 208 -48.25 -32.62 -44.37
C GLU A 208 -49.23 -33.78 -44.59
N LEU A 209 -49.81 -34.31 -43.52
CA LEU A 209 -50.77 -35.41 -43.58
C LEU A 209 -52.09 -35.01 -44.28
N LEU A 210 -52.60 -33.81 -44.01
CA LEU A 210 -53.80 -33.29 -44.67
C LEU A 210 -53.54 -32.96 -46.15
N ASP A 211 -52.51 -32.17 -46.44
CA ASP A 211 -52.28 -31.60 -47.76
C ASP A 211 -51.63 -32.57 -48.74
N GLN A 212 -50.71 -33.43 -48.27
CA GLN A 212 -49.94 -34.33 -49.14
C GLN A 212 -50.49 -35.75 -49.21
N HIS A 213 -51.27 -36.18 -48.21
CA HIS A 213 -51.81 -37.54 -48.18
C HIS A 213 -53.33 -37.59 -48.31
N TRP A 214 -54.08 -36.96 -47.40
CA TRP A 214 -55.52 -37.14 -47.32
C TRP A 214 -56.28 -36.46 -48.46
N ILE A 215 -56.01 -35.18 -48.76
CA ILE A 215 -56.68 -34.46 -49.85
C ILE A 215 -56.38 -35.14 -51.21
N PRO A 216 -55.13 -35.52 -51.54
CA PRO A 216 -54.85 -36.26 -52.77
C PRO A 216 -55.52 -37.63 -52.83
N PHE A 217 -55.54 -38.38 -51.73
CA PHE A 217 -56.21 -39.68 -51.65
C PHE A 217 -57.72 -39.55 -51.93
N LEU A 218 -58.41 -38.65 -51.24
CA LEU A 218 -59.86 -38.45 -51.40
C LEU A 218 -60.24 -38.04 -52.83
N LYS A 219 -59.38 -37.27 -53.51
CA LYS A 219 -59.55 -36.92 -54.94
C LYS A 219 -59.32 -38.12 -55.88
N SER A 220 -58.46 -39.06 -55.49
CA SER A 220 -58.07 -40.22 -56.32
C SER A 220 -59.04 -41.42 -56.29
N VAL A 221 -59.96 -41.48 -55.31
CA VAL A 221 -60.99 -42.54 -55.22
C VAL A 221 -62.05 -42.34 -56.32
N ASN A 222 -62.57 -43.42 -56.92
CA ASN A 222 -63.59 -43.35 -57.98
C ASN A 222 -64.88 -44.09 -57.57
N PRO A 223 -66.06 -43.43 -57.58
CA PRO A 223 -66.30 -42.03 -57.98
C PRO A 223 -65.65 -41.02 -57.03
N SER A 224 -65.18 -39.90 -57.58
CA SER A 224 -64.49 -38.85 -56.83
C SER A 224 -65.39 -38.29 -55.74
N ILE A 225 -64.86 -38.20 -54.52
CA ILE A 225 -65.56 -37.61 -53.39
C ILE A 225 -65.52 -36.08 -53.57
N PRO A 226 -66.67 -35.39 -53.62
CA PRO A 226 -66.69 -33.94 -53.71
C PRO A 226 -66.09 -33.31 -52.44
N ILE A 227 -65.14 -32.38 -52.61
CA ILE A 227 -64.49 -31.64 -51.53
C ILE A 227 -64.67 -30.15 -51.79
N THR A 228 -65.06 -29.40 -50.76
CA THR A 228 -65.11 -27.93 -50.80
C THR A 228 -63.68 -27.37 -50.80
N PRO A 229 -63.30 -26.54 -51.80
CA PRO A 229 -61.97 -25.92 -51.81
C PRO A 229 -61.80 -25.02 -50.57
N ASP A 230 -60.61 -25.07 -49.98
CA ASP A 230 -60.20 -24.26 -48.80
C ASP A 230 -61.04 -24.46 -47.53
N LEU A 231 -61.71 -25.62 -47.39
CA LEU A 231 -62.43 -25.96 -46.17
C LEU A 231 -61.45 -26.23 -45.02
N ASP A 232 -61.47 -25.38 -44.01
CA ASP A 232 -60.79 -25.63 -42.74
C ASP A 232 -61.65 -26.58 -41.88
N PRO A 233 -61.16 -27.78 -41.51
CA PRO A 233 -61.89 -28.67 -40.61
C PRO A 233 -62.24 -28.02 -39.27
N LEU A 234 -61.47 -27.02 -38.83
CA LEU A 234 -61.72 -26.29 -37.59
C LEU A 234 -63.03 -25.49 -37.66
N ASP A 235 -63.24 -24.76 -38.76
CA ASP A 235 -64.43 -23.93 -38.99
C ASP A 235 -65.70 -24.76 -39.17
N MET A 236 -65.55 -26.04 -39.55
CA MET A 236 -66.66 -26.99 -39.63
C MET A 236 -67.07 -27.52 -38.25
N LEU A 237 -66.12 -27.69 -37.34
CA LEU A 237 -66.34 -28.33 -36.04
C LEU A 237 -66.74 -27.34 -34.95
N VAL A 238 -66.38 -26.05 -35.08
CA VAL A 238 -66.61 -25.02 -34.07
C VAL A 238 -66.88 -23.67 -34.74
N ASP A 239 -67.86 -22.94 -34.21
CA ASP A 239 -68.15 -21.58 -34.67
C ASP A 239 -67.35 -20.50 -33.91
N ASN A 240 -67.27 -19.30 -34.48
CA ASN A 240 -66.55 -18.18 -33.89
C ASN A 240 -67.13 -17.73 -32.53
N ALA A 241 -68.39 -18.03 -32.23
CA ALA A 241 -69.02 -17.66 -30.96
C ALA A 241 -68.52 -18.56 -29.81
N VAL A 242 -68.37 -19.86 -30.06
CA VAL A 242 -67.79 -20.83 -29.13
C VAL A 242 -66.31 -20.52 -28.90
N VAL A 243 -65.55 -20.20 -29.95
CA VAL A 243 -64.13 -19.78 -29.81
C VAL A 243 -64.02 -18.51 -28.96
N ALA A 244 -64.87 -17.51 -29.18
CA ALA A 244 -64.90 -16.30 -28.37
C ALA A 244 -65.23 -16.59 -26.89
N THR A 245 -66.11 -17.56 -26.65
CA THR A 245 -66.45 -18.01 -25.29
C THR A 245 -65.24 -18.65 -24.62
N TRP A 246 -64.52 -19.55 -25.28
CA TRP A 246 -63.30 -20.15 -24.75
C TRP A 246 -62.20 -19.13 -24.47
N ASN A 247 -62.03 -18.13 -25.35
CA ASN A 247 -61.06 -17.05 -25.13
C ASN A 247 -61.41 -16.21 -23.89
N ASN A 248 -62.71 -15.95 -23.66
CA ASN A 248 -63.17 -15.27 -22.44
C ASN A 248 -62.99 -16.13 -21.18
N GLU A 249 -63.02 -17.46 -21.31
CA GLU A 249 -62.71 -18.43 -20.25
C GLU A 249 -61.20 -18.63 -20.03
N GLY A 250 -60.35 -17.93 -20.80
CA GLY A 250 -58.89 -17.93 -20.64
C GLY A 250 -58.13 -18.87 -21.56
N LEU A 251 -58.79 -19.47 -22.57
CA LEU A 251 -58.09 -20.18 -23.64
C LEU A 251 -57.24 -19.18 -24.47
N PRO A 252 -55.98 -19.48 -24.78
CA PRO A 252 -55.20 -18.66 -25.69
C PRO A 252 -55.83 -18.61 -27.09
N SER A 253 -55.82 -17.44 -27.72
CA SER A 253 -56.45 -17.19 -29.03
C SER A 253 -55.65 -17.73 -30.23
N ASP A 254 -54.63 -18.56 -29.99
CA ASP A 254 -53.82 -19.13 -31.04
C ASP A 254 -54.48 -20.40 -31.63
N ARG A 255 -54.19 -20.68 -32.91
CA ARG A 255 -54.82 -21.78 -33.65
C ARG A 255 -54.60 -23.15 -33.00
N MET A 256 -53.46 -23.38 -32.32
CA MET A 256 -53.21 -24.64 -31.60
C MET A 256 -54.24 -24.87 -30.52
N SER A 257 -54.38 -23.86 -29.69
CA SER A 257 -55.21 -23.91 -28.50
C SER A 257 -56.66 -24.11 -28.88
N ILE A 258 -57.10 -23.44 -29.95
CA ILE A 258 -58.44 -23.59 -30.52
C ILE A 258 -58.64 -24.99 -31.13
N GLU A 259 -57.68 -25.51 -31.91
CA GLU A 259 -57.75 -26.88 -32.46
C GLU A 259 -57.79 -27.95 -31.36
N ASN A 260 -56.98 -27.80 -30.31
CA ASN A 260 -56.97 -28.72 -29.16
C ASN A 260 -58.26 -28.65 -28.36
N ALA A 261 -58.78 -27.45 -28.10
CA ALA A 261 -60.07 -27.26 -27.44
C ALA A 261 -61.21 -27.84 -28.27
N THR A 262 -61.15 -27.69 -29.59
CA THR A 262 -62.08 -28.29 -30.55
C THR A 262 -62.05 -29.81 -30.50
N ILE A 263 -60.86 -30.41 -30.49
CA ILE A 263 -60.71 -31.87 -30.34
C ILE A 263 -61.28 -32.30 -28.98
N LEU A 264 -60.99 -31.59 -27.89
CA LEU A 264 -61.51 -31.93 -26.56
C LEU A 264 -63.04 -31.84 -26.50
N ALA A 265 -63.61 -30.79 -27.09
CA ALA A 265 -65.04 -30.55 -27.14
C ALA A 265 -65.77 -31.58 -28.01
N ASN A 266 -65.15 -32.05 -29.10
CA ASN A 266 -65.75 -33.00 -30.04
C ASN A 266 -65.28 -34.44 -29.85
N ALA A 267 -64.33 -34.71 -28.94
CA ALA A 267 -63.91 -36.05 -28.59
C ALA A 267 -65.03 -36.76 -27.85
N GLU A 268 -65.79 -37.57 -28.59
CA GLU A 268 -66.91 -38.35 -28.07
C GLU A 268 -66.50 -39.17 -26.84
N ARG A 269 -65.28 -39.70 -26.78
CA ARG A 269 -64.82 -40.53 -25.67
C ARG A 269 -64.91 -39.84 -24.30
N LEU A 270 -64.51 -38.57 -24.18
CA LEU A 270 -64.49 -37.88 -22.87
C LEU A 270 -65.89 -37.43 -22.44
N LYS A 271 -66.68 -36.88 -23.38
CA LYS A 271 -68.08 -36.55 -23.12
C LYS A 271 -68.91 -37.79 -22.82
N TRP A 272 -68.68 -38.88 -23.54
CA TRP A 272 -69.37 -40.14 -23.34
C TRP A 272 -69.05 -40.75 -21.98
N ILE A 273 -67.79 -40.74 -21.51
CA ILE A 273 -67.47 -41.25 -20.16
C ILE A 273 -68.18 -40.43 -19.08
N LYS A 274 -68.09 -39.09 -19.13
CA LYS A 274 -68.76 -38.22 -18.14
C LYS A 274 -70.29 -38.33 -18.20
N THR A 275 -70.87 -38.54 -19.38
CA THR A 275 -72.33 -38.67 -19.56
C THR A 275 -72.83 -40.08 -19.21
N ARG A 276 -72.06 -41.13 -19.50
CA ARG A 276 -72.43 -42.53 -19.26
C ARG A 276 -72.41 -42.89 -17.78
N TYR A 277 -71.39 -42.42 -17.06
CA TYR A 277 -71.21 -42.73 -15.64
C TYR A 277 -71.76 -41.62 -14.72
N GLY A 278 -72.04 -40.42 -15.25
CA GLY A 278 -72.84 -39.39 -14.59
C GLY A 278 -72.41 -39.06 -13.16
N ILE A 279 -73.33 -39.22 -12.21
CA ILE A 279 -73.16 -38.90 -10.77
C ILE A 279 -72.28 -39.94 -10.06
N ASP A 280 -72.17 -41.14 -10.63
CA ASP A 280 -71.43 -42.27 -10.05
C ASP A 280 -69.92 -42.17 -10.35
N LEU A 281 -69.53 -41.27 -11.27
CA LEU A 281 -68.13 -41.03 -11.62
C LEU A 281 -67.41 -40.17 -10.56
N LYS A 282 -66.39 -40.73 -9.92
CA LYS A 282 -65.49 -39.98 -9.02
C LYS A 282 -64.33 -39.39 -9.79
N VAL A 283 -64.32 -38.08 -9.95
CA VAL A 283 -63.22 -37.36 -10.62
C VAL A 283 -62.13 -37.04 -9.61
N ILE A 284 -60.91 -37.56 -9.82
CA ILE A 284 -59.76 -37.38 -8.94
C ILE A 284 -58.60 -36.77 -9.75
N ARG A 285 -57.90 -35.78 -9.18
CA ARG A 285 -56.71 -35.16 -9.78
C ARG A 285 -55.45 -35.64 -9.09
N LEU A 286 -54.46 -36.05 -9.87
CA LEU A 286 -53.13 -36.39 -9.35
C LEU A 286 -52.49 -35.12 -8.75
N GLY A 287 -51.96 -35.23 -7.51
CA GLY A 287 -51.35 -34.10 -6.78
C GLY A 287 -52.26 -33.39 -5.76
N GLN A 288 -53.57 -33.66 -5.73
CA GLN A 288 -54.42 -33.15 -4.64
C GLN A 288 -54.07 -33.83 -3.32
N LYS A 289 -53.99 -33.07 -2.21
CA LYS A 289 -53.68 -33.63 -0.89
C LYS A 289 -54.66 -34.75 -0.54
N GLY A 290 -54.13 -35.96 -0.32
CA GLY A 290 -54.91 -37.14 0.03
C GLY A 290 -55.55 -37.87 -1.16
N TYR A 291 -55.13 -37.64 -2.42
CA TYR A 291 -55.71 -38.35 -3.58
C TYR A 291 -55.62 -39.88 -3.45
N LEU A 292 -54.52 -40.41 -2.88
CA LEU A 292 -54.38 -41.86 -2.61
C LEU A 292 -55.49 -42.35 -1.67
N ASP A 293 -55.79 -41.65 -0.59
CA ASP A 293 -56.87 -42.03 0.33
C ASP A 293 -58.27 -41.94 -0.33
N HIS A 294 -58.45 -41.11 -1.36
CA HIS A 294 -59.70 -41.08 -2.15
C HIS A 294 -59.79 -42.29 -3.09
N ILE A 295 -58.68 -42.65 -3.74
CA ILE A 295 -58.58 -43.84 -4.58
C ILE A 295 -58.78 -45.11 -3.74
N GLU A 296 -58.18 -45.20 -2.55
CA GLU A 296 -58.34 -46.32 -1.61
C GLU A 296 -59.82 -46.56 -1.26
N ARG A 297 -60.54 -45.47 -0.93
CA ARG A 297 -61.98 -45.53 -0.63
C ARG A 297 -62.80 -45.94 -1.84
N ALA A 298 -62.49 -45.40 -3.03
CA ALA A 298 -63.18 -45.75 -4.26
C ALA A 298 -62.99 -47.25 -4.61
N ILE A 299 -61.76 -47.76 -4.46
CA ILE A 299 -61.43 -49.19 -4.67
C ILE A 299 -62.21 -50.09 -3.72
N THR A 300 -62.32 -49.69 -2.46
CA THR A 300 -63.06 -50.47 -1.45
C THR A 300 -64.57 -50.40 -1.68
N ALA A 301 -65.07 -49.24 -2.12
CA ALA A 301 -66.50 -49.01 -2.38
C ALA A 301 -66.99 -49.60 -3.71
N GLY A 302 -66.09 -49.84 -4.67
CA GLY A 302 -66.48 -50.23 -6.03
C GLY A 302 -66.93 -49.06 -6.91
N ASP A 303 -66.46 -47.83 -6.63
CA ASP A 303 -66.82 -46.64 -7.40
C ASP A 303 -66.03 -46.58 -8.72
N THR A 304 -66.63 -46.01 -9.79
CA THR A 304 -65.90 -45.72 -11.03
C THR A 304 -65.07 -44.44 -10.90
N VAL A 305 -63.77 -44.48 -11.21
CA VAL A 305 -62.86 -43.34 -11.02
C VAL A 305 -62.32 -42.79 -12.34
N LEU A 306 -62.44 -41.47 -12.54
CA LEU A 306 -61.76 -40.75 -13.61
C LEU A 306 -60.56 -39.96 -13.06
N LEU A 307 -59.36 -40.31 -13.52
CA LEU A 307 -58.15 -39.54 -13.23
C LEU A 307 -58.00 -38.40 -14.25
N GLU A 308 -58.08 -37.16 -13.78
CA GLU A 308 -57.83 -35.96 -14.59
C GLU A 308 -56.40 -35.44 -14.43
N ASN A 309 -55.90 -34.77 -15.48
CA ASN A 309 -54.58 -34.13 -15.51
C ASN A 309 -53.42 -35.09 -15.21
N ILE A 310 -53.40 -36.23 -15.90
CA ILE A 310 -52.24 -37.13 -15.88
C ILE A 310 -51.09 -36.45 -16.63
N GLU A 311 -49.97 -36.23 -15.95
CA GLU A 311 -48.74 -35.69 -16.53
C GLU A 311 -47.99 -36.75 -17.35
N GLU A 312 -46.83 -36.40 -17.94
CA GLU A 312 -46.02 -37.35 -18.73
C GLU A 312 -45.51 -38.55 -17.91
N SER A 313 -45.50 -38.45 -16.57
CA SER A 313 -45.19 -39.54 -15.65
C SER A 313 -46.34 -39.79 -14.68
N VAL A 314 -46.79 -41.04 -14.61
CA VAL A 314 -47.70 -41.50 -13.55
C VAL A 314 -46.87 -41.90 -12.33
N ASP A 315 -47.36 -41.60 -11.14
CA ASP A 315 -46.75 -42.07 -9.89
C ASP A 315 -46.69 -43.61 -9.88
N PRO A 316 -45.48 -44.22 -9.74
CA PRO A 316 -45.33 -45.68 -9.67
C PRO A 316 -46.18 -46.36 -8.59
N VAL A 317 -46.63 -45.61 -7.57
CA VAL A 317 -47.57 -46.08 -6.56
C VAL A 317 -48.89 -46.58 -7.17
N LEU A 318 -49.30 -46.07 -8.33
CA LEU A 318 -50.51 -46.47 -9.04
C LEU A 318 -50.31 -47.66 -9.99
N ASP A 319 -49.07 -48.11 -10.24
CA ASP A 319 -48.77 -49.22 -11.14
C ASP A 319 -49.51 -50.53 -10.80
N PRO A 320 -49.65 -50.93 -9.53
CA PRO A 320 -50.40 -52.13 -9.17
C PRO A 320 -51.89 -52.01 -9.51
N LEU A 321 -52.45 -50.80 -9.45
CA LEU A 321 -53.84 -50.52 -9.78
C LEU A 321 -54.06 -50.52 -11.30
N LEU A 322 -53.25 -49.76 -12.04
CA LEU A 322 -53.32 -49.66 -13.51
C LEU A 322 -53.03 -51.01 -14.19
N GLY A 323 -52.10 -51.79 -13.62
CA GLY A 323 -51.78 -53.13 -14.09
C GLY A 323 -52.72 -54.23 -13.56
N ARG A 324 -53.76 -53.90 -12.78
CA ARG A 324 -54.69 -54.83 -12.11
C ARG A 324 -53.98 -55.98 -11.39
N ARG A 325 -52.86 -55.68 -10.72
CA ARG A 325 -52.01 -56.65 -10.01
C ARG A 325 -52.57 -56.90 -8.60
N THR A 326 -53.55 -57.80 -8.52
CA THR A 326 -54.18 -58.19 -7.26
C THR A 326 -53.35 -59.19 -6.46
N ILE A 327 -53.42 -59.09 -5.14
CA ILE A 327 -52.86 -59.99 -4.15
C ILE A 327 -54.01 -60.73 -3.42
N LYS A 328 -53.67 -61.73 -2.59
CA LYS A 328 -54.65 -62.51 -1.80
C LYS A 328 -55.81 -63.08 -2.65
N LYS A 329 -55.48 -63.74 -3.77
CA LYS A 329 -56.44 -64.35 -4.72
C LYS A 329 -57.50 -63.36 -5.24
N GLY A 330 -57.10 -62.15 -5.60
CA GLY A 330 -58.00 -61.16 -6.21
C GLY A 330 -58.71 -60.23 -5.23
N ARG A 331 -58.49 -60.37 -3.92
CA ARG A 331 -59.25 -59.63 -2.89
C ARG A 331 -58.61 -58.32 -2.44
N ALA A 332 -57.36 -58.07 -2.80
CA ALA A 332 -56.69 -56.85 -2.40
C ALA A 332 -55.71 -56.36 -3.47
N ILE A 333 -55.43 -55.07 -3.50
CA ILE A 333 -54.37 -54.44 -4.31
C ILE A 333 -53.44 -53.70 -3.35
N ARG A 334 -52.14 -53.74 -3.64
CA ARG A 334 -51.15 -52.97 -2.88
C ARG A 334 -51.00 -51.58 -3.50
N LEU A 335 -51.32 -50.55 -2.74
CA LEU A 335 -51.17 -49.14 -3.14
C LEU A 335 -50.09 -48.52 -2.24
N GLY A 336 -48.87 -48.37 -2.77
CA GLY A 336 -47.70 -47.94 -2.00
C GLY A 336 -47.37 -48.94 -0.88
N ASP A 337 -47.41 -48.48 0.36
CA ASP A 337 -47.15 -49.30 1.55
C ASP A 337 -48.41 -49.93 2.17
N LYS A 338 -49.60 -49.62 1.64
CA LYS A 338 -50.87 -50.13 2.17
C LYS A 338 -51.45 -51.25 1.30
N GLU A 339 -52.09 -52.21 1.96
CA GLU A 339 -52.94 -53.21 1.31
C GLU A 339 -54.40 -52.74 1.38
N VAL A 340 -55.04 -52.58 0.23
CA VAL A 340 -56.41 -52.09 0.08
C VAL A 340 -57.30 -53.23 -0.39
N GLU A 341 -58.48 -53.39 0.21
CA GLU A 341 -59.46 -54.39 -0.23
C GLU A 341 -60.03 -54.00 -1.59
N TYR A 342 -59.94 -54.92 -2.56
CA TYR A 342 -60.32 -54.67 -3.95
C TYR A 342 -61.76 -55.14 -4.19
N SER A 343 -62.66 -54.19 -4.45
CA SER A 343 -64.02 -54.51 -4.88
C SER A 343 -64.01 -54.96 -6.35
N PRO A 344 -64.73 -56.05 -6.70
CA PRO A 344 -64.86 -56.51 -8.08
C PRO A 344 -65.64 -55.52 -8.97
N ASP A 345 -66.42 -54.62 -8.37
CA ASP A 345 -67.25 -53.64 -9.09
C ASP A 345 -66.50 -52.33 -9.39
N PHE A 346 -65.24 -52.19 -8.93
CA PHE A 346 -64.40 -51.02 -9.17
C PHE A 346 -63.93 -50.95 -10.64
N ASP A 347 -64.13 -49.79 -11.29
CA ASP A 347 -63.74 -49.52 -12.68
C ASP A 347 -62.91 -48.23 -12.86
#